data_AF-A0A2E8ICV6-F1
#
_entry.id   AF-A0A2E8ICV6-F1
#
_cell.length_a   1.000
_cell.length_b   1.000
_cell.length_c   1.000
_cell.angle_alpha   90.00
_cell.angle_beta   90.00
_cell.angle_gamma   90.00
#
_symmetry.space_group_name_H-M   'P 1'
#
loop_
_entity.id
_entity.type
_entity.pdbx_description
1 polymer ?
#
loop_
_entity_poly.entity_id
_entity_poly.type
_entity_poly.pdbx_seq_one_letter_code
_entity_poly.pdbx_strand_id
1 'polypeptide(L)'
;FNSNRFDIPLLAEEMLRAEVDFDMKNRNAIDVQTIFHKMEQRTLSAAYKFYCDQTLEDAHSAEADTFATYEVLKSQLDRYEDLENNMKSLAEFSARKKFADFAGFIAFNKDGEEVFSFGKHKGKKVEDVLENEPGYFGWIQNADFPLYTKKVLTAIKLRKLNTKF
;
A
#
# COMPACT_ATOMS: atom_id res chain seq x y z
N PHE A 1 1.61 12.35 3.31
CA PHE A 1 1.15 11.72 4.58
C PHE A 1 0.01 10.75 4.25
N ASN A 2 -0.06 9.51 4.78
CA ASN A 2 -1.10 8.50 4.44
C ASN A 2 -1.11 8.06 2.94
N SER A 3 0.01 8.23 2.26
CA SER A 3 0.13 8.01 0.81
C SER A 3 -0.09 6.56 0.39
N ASN A 4 0.39 5.61 1.18
CA ASN A 4 0.26 4.18 0.88
C ASN A 4 -1.20 3.71 0.84
N ARG A 5 -2.11 4.39 1.55
CA ARG A 5 -3.53 4.03 1.61
C ARG A 5 -4.40 4.88 0.67
N PHE A 6 -3.92 6.04 0.24
CA PHE A 6 -4.73 6.99 -0.50
C PHE A 6 -4.06 7.47 -1.79
N ASP A 7 -3.00 8.27 -1.70
CA ASP A 7 -2.40 8.93 -2.86
C ASP A 7 -1.88 7.96 -3.93
N ILE A 8 -1.16 6.91 -3.51
CA ILE A 8 -0.59 5.92 -4.43
C ILE A 8 -1.70 5.07 -5.09
N PRO A 9 -2.67 4.50 -4.34
CA PRO A 9 -3.81 3.83 -4.95
C PRO A 9 -4.59 4.72 -5.94
N LEU A 10 -4.85 5.97 -5.57
CA LEU A 10 -5.55 6.93 -6.43
C LEU A 10 -4.75 7.18 -7.71
N LEU A 11 -3.47 7.53 -7.60
CA LEU A 11 -2.59 7.78 -8.73
C LEU A 11 -2.52 6.56 -9.67
N ALA A 12 -2.40 5.35 -9.11
CA ALA A 12 -2.37 4.12 -9.89
C ALA A 12 -3.65 3.94 -10.71
N GLU A 13 -4.83 4.14 -10.09
CA GLU A 13 -6.10 4.01 -10.79
C GLU A 13 -6.29 5.10 -11.86
N GLU A 14 -5.93 6.35 -11.58
CA GLU A 14 -6.05 7.45 -12.56
C GLU A 14 -5.08 7.27 -13.74
N MET A 15 -3.85 6.83 -13.50
CA MET A 15 -2.90 6.53 -14.58
C MET A 15 -3.39 5.37 -15.44
N LEU A 16 -3.88 4.29 -14.83
CA LEU A 16 -4.43 3.15 -15.57
C LEU A 16 -5.70 3.50 -16.35
N ARG A 17 -6.56 4.37 -15.82
CA ARG A 17 -7.73 4.91 -16.55
C ARG A 17 -7.31 5.74 -17.77
N ALA A 18 -6.19 6.44 -17.68
CA ALA A 18 -5.61 7.19 -18.79
C ALA A 18 -4.73 6.31 -19.72
N GLU A 19 -4.80 4.99 -19.61
CA GLU A 19 -4.00 4.03 -20.38
C GLU A 19 -2.48 4.19 -20.20
N VAL A 20 -2.06 4.83 -19.11
CA VAL A 20 -0.65 4.98 -18.73
C VAL A 20 -0.28 3.86 -17.77
N ASP A 21 0.75 3.09 -18.15
CA ASP A 21 1.20 1.99 -17.31
C ASP A 21 1.80 2.50 -15.99
N PHE A 22 1.36 1.91 -14.86
CA PHE A 22 1.84 2.26 -13.53
C PHE A 22 2.34 1.02 -12.78
N ASP A 23 3.55 1.09 -12.22
CA ASP A 23 4.07 0.08 -11.29
C ASP A 23 4.97 0.68 -10.20
N MET A 24 5.12 -0.06 -9.11
CA MET A 24 5.94 0.30 -7.96
C MET A 24 7.20 -0.57 -7.81
N LYS A 25 7.56 -1.39 -8.81
CA LYS A 25 8.64 -2.40 -8.66
C LYS A 25 10.00 -1.79 -8.32
N ASN A 26 10.26 -0.59 -8.82
CA ASN A 26 11.50 0.15 -8.60
C ASN A 26 11.28 1.43 -7.78
N ARG A 27 10.23 1.47 -6.94
CA ARG A 27 9.85 2.65 -6.16
C ARG A 27 9.67 2.28 -4.69
N ASN A 28 10.18 3.11 -3.79
CA ASN A 28 9.97 2.98 -2.36
C ASN A 28 8.82 3.88 -1.91
N ALA A 29 7.81 3.29 -1.27
CA ALA A 29 6.65 4.02 -0.75
C ALA A 29 6.82 4.26 0.75
N ILE A 30 7.15 5.48 1.12
CA ILE A 30 7.37 5.87 2.52
C ILE A 30 6.15 6.63 3.03
N ASP A 31 5.45 6.03 4.00
CA ASP A 31 4.29 6.67 4.64
C ASP A 31 4.65 7.22 6.01
N VAL A 32 4.93 8.53 6.03
CA VAL A 32 5.25 9.33 7.23
C VAL A 32 4.19 9.21 8.33
N GLN A 33 2.90 9.07 7.96
CA GLN A 33 1.83 8.85 8.94
C GLN A 33 2.01 7.49 9.63
N THR A 34 2.32 6.46 8.86
CA THR A 34 2.51 5.12 9.42
C THR A 34 3.76 5.05 10.29
N ILE A 35 4.84 5.76 9.94
CA ILE A 35 6.02 5.93 10.82
C ILE A 35 5.59 6.58 12.14
N PHE A 36 4.89 7.72 12.07
CA PHE A 36 4.38 8.42 13.25
C PHE A 36 3.54 7.49 14.13
N HIS A 37 2.54 6.81 13.57
CA HIS A 37 1.69 5.91 14.34
C HIS A 37 2.43 4.71 14.95
N LYS A 38 3.49 4.19 14.31
CA LYS A 38 4.28 3.09 14.87
C LYS A 38 5.17 3.55 16.02
N MET A 39 5.76 4.74 15.90
CA MET A 39 6.66 5.30 16.91
C MET A 39 5.89 5.92 18.10
N GLU A 40 4.72 6.48 17.84
CA GLU A 40 3.89 7.19 18.82
C GLU A 40 2.70 6.37 19.30
N GLN A 41 2.70 5.05 19.10
CA GLN A 41 1.62 4.16 19.56
C GLN A 41 1.60 4.06 21.10
N ARG A 42 1.11 5.11 21.76
CA ARG A 42 0.64 5.14 23.14
C ARG A 42 -0.82 5.60 23.12
N THR A 43 -1.71 4.65 23.38
CA THR A 43 -3.13 4.66 23.81
C THR A 43 -3.87 5.99 24.13
N LEU A 44 -5.19 5.92 24.38
CA LEU A 44 -6.08 7.01 24.83
C LEU A 44 -5.49 7.95 25.92
N SER A 45 -4.51 7.51 26.71
CA SER A 45 -3.77 8.31 27.70
C SER A 45 -2.77 9.34 27.11
N ALA A 46 -2.26 9.19 25.88
CA ALA A 46 -1.49 10.25 25.19
C ALA A 46 -2.42 11.35 24.64
N ALA A 47 -3.64 10.94 24.29
CA ALA A 47 -4.70 11.84 23.82
C ALA A 47 -5.08 12.87 24.90
N TYR A 48 -5.10 12.50 26.19
CA TYR A 48 -5.42 13.41 27.31
C TYR A 48 -4.41 14.55 27.52
N LYS A 49 -3.12 14.36 27.16
CA LYS A 49 -2.11 15.44 27.20
C LYS A 49 -2.19 16.38 25.98
N PHE A 50 -2.75 15.90 24.85
CA PHE A 50 -3.04 16.70 23.66
C PHE A 50 -4.37 17.46 23.76
N TYR A 51 -5.40 16.88 24.38
CA TYR A 51 -6.72 17.49 24.64
C TYR A 51 -6.69 18.72 25.58
N CYS A 52 -5.50 19.15 26.04
CA CYS A 52 -5.27 20.34 26.87
C CYS A 52 -4.73 21.56 26.08
N ASP A 53 -5.12 21.69 24.80
CA ASP A 53 -5.91 22.86 24.36
C ASP A 53 -5.20 24.01 23.61
N GLN A 54 -4.69 23.81 22.36
CA GLN A 54 -4.54 24.88 21.33
C GLN A 54 -4.58 24.38 19.86
N THR A 55 -5.04 25.26 18.96
CA THR A 55 -5.50 25.06 17.56
C THR A 55 -4.41 25.21 16.50
N LEU A 56 -4.56 24.52 15.34
CA LEU A 56 -3.80 24.79 14.11
C LEU A 56 -4.70 25.54 13.11
N GLU A 57 -4.24 26.71 12.67
CA GLU A 57 -4.92 27.55 11.67
C GLU A 57 -4.71 27.05 10.23
N ASP A 58 -5.71 27.34 9.41
CA ASP A 58 -5.96 26.78 8.08
C ASP A 58 -5.08 27.40 6.98
N ALA A 59 -4.37 26.55 6.23
CA ALA A 59 -3.82 26.88 4.90
C ALA A 59 -3.39 25.58 4.16
N HIS A 60 -4.34 24.72 3.78
CA HIS A 60 -4.01 23.49 3.04
C HIS A 60 -3.93 23.73 1.52
N SER A 61 -2.74 24.08 1.04
CA SER A 61 -2.36 23.80 -0.34
C SER A 61 -1.64 22.44 -0.40
N ALA A 62 -1.74 21.72 -1.53
CA ALA A 62 -1.01 20.46 -1.72
C ALA A 62 0.52 20.62 -1.56
N GLU A 63 1.04 21.80 -1.90
CA GLU A 63 2.44 22.16 -1.68
C GLU A 63 2.77 22.27 -0.19
N ALA A 64 1.94 22.98 0.59
CA ALA A 64 2.12 23.11 2.04
C ALA A 64 2.09 21.73 2.74
N ASP A 65 1.15 20.86 2.37
CA ASP A 65 1.05 19.50 2.90
C ASP A 65 2.27 18.63 2.53
N THR A 66 2.84 18.86 1.35
CA THR A 66 4.06 18.17 0.88
C THR A 66 5.27 18.60 1.71
N PHE A 67 5.47 19.91 1.90
CA PHE A 67 6.55 20.44 2.73
C PHE A 67 6.40 20.02 4.19
N ALA A 68 5.19 20.08 4.75
CA ALA A 68 4.92 19.61 6.10
C ALA A 68 5.24 18.12 6.25
N THR A 69 4.83 17.28 5.31
CA THR A 69 5.15 15.84 5.32
C THR A 69 6.66 15.60 5.32
N TYR A 70 7.42 16.36 4.52
CA TYR A 70 8.86 16.29 4.44
C TYR A 70 9.56 16.70 5.75
N GLU A 71 9.18 17.84 6.32
CA GLU A 71 9.75 18.33 7.58
C GLU A 71 9.43 17.40 8.76
N VAL A 72 8.24 16.79 8.79
CA VAL A 72 7.89 15.75 9.76
C VAL A 72 8.80 14.52 9.61
N LEU A 73 9.04 14.04 8.39
CA LEU A 73 9.95 12.89 8.18
C LEU A 73 11.37 13.19 8.66
N LYS A 74 11.90 14.38 8.34
CA LYS A 74 13.22 14.81 8.85
C LYS A 74 13.26 14.83 10.37
N SER A 75 12.24 15.41 10.99
CA SER A 75 12.13 15.48 12.45
C SER A 75 12.02 14.10 13.09
N GLN A 76 11.35 13.14 12.43
CA GLN A 76 11.30 11.74 12.87
C GLN A 76 12.68 11.09 12.83
N LEU A 77 13.44 11.31 11.75
CA LEU A 77 14.81 10.79 11.59
C LEU A 77 15.78 11.36 12.62
N ASP A 78 15.65 12.65 12.94
CA ASP A 78 16.48 13.30 13.97
C ASP A 78 16.09 12.86 15.39
N ARG A 79 14.81 12.51 15.61
CA ARG A 79 14.30 12.16 16.94
C ARG A 79 14.52 10.69 17.32
N TYR A 80 14.45 9.78 16.37
CA TYR A 80 14.45 8.35 16.63
C TYR A 80 15.75 7.70 16.17
N GLU A 81 16.66 7.42 17.10
CA GLU A 81 17.95 6.78 16.79
C GLU A 81 17.80 5.41 16.12
N ASP A 82 16.74 4.67 16.45
CA ASP A 82 16.43 3.35 15.88
C ASP A 82 15.73 3.43 14.51
N LEU A 83 15.37 4.63 14.03
CA LEU A 83 14.76 4.82 12.71
C LEU A 83 15.86 5.01 11.65
N GLU A 84 16.23 3.92 10.98
CA GLU A 84 17.28 3.95 9.96
C GLU A 84 16.94 4.92 8.81
N ASN A 85 17.83 5.87 8.53
CA ASN A 85 17.72 6.79 7.40
C ASN A 85 18.11 6.13 6.06
N ASN A 86 17.34 5.12 5.67
CA ASN A 86 17.50 4.38 4.43
C ASN A 86 16.14 4.22 3.76
N MET A 87 16.03 4.60 2.48
CA MET A 87 14.75 4.61 1.76
C MET A 87 14.06 3.24 1.73
N LYS A 88 14.82 2.15 1.64
CA LYS A 88 14.28 0.78 1.65
C LYS A 88 13.81 0.41 3.05
N SER A 89 14.64 0.64 4.06
CA SER A 89 14.28 0.38 5.46
C SER A 89 13.05 1.18 5.89
N LEU A 90 12.95 2.46 5.49
CA LEU A 90 11.80 3.32 5.74
C LEU A 90 10.54 2.84 5.01
N ALA A 91 10.64 2.38 3.77
CA ALA A 91 9.51 1.82 3.04
C ALA A 91 9.00 0.51 3.68
N GLU A 92 9.92 -0.37 4.07
CA GLU A 92 9.58 -1.60 4.80
C GLU A 92 8.97 -1.30 6.18
N PHE A 93 9.58 -0.37 6.92
CA PHE A 93 9.10 0.05 8.24
C PHE A 93 7.74 0.75 8.16
N SER A 94 7.47 1.55 7.13
CA SER A 94 6.19 2.24 6.96
C SER A 94 5.13 1.42 6.23
N ALA A 95 5.43 0.17 5.85
CA ALA A 95 4.43 -0.76 5.33
C ALA A 95 3.53 -1.28 6.47
N ARG A 96 2.21 -1.33 6.22
CA ARG A 96 1.23 -1.90 7.17
C ARG A 96 1.02 -3.40 6.97
N LYS A 97 0.81 -3.82 5.71
CA LYS A 97 0.59 -5.22 5.30
C LYS A 97 1.14 -5.41 3.89
N LYS A 98 1.72 -6.59 3.63
CA LYS A 98 2.21 -6.96 2.30
C LYS A 98 1.03 -7.44 1.44
N PHE A 99 0.50 -6.53 0.64
CA PHE A 99 -0.44 -6.84 -0.43
C PHE A 99 0.25 -6.71 -1.79
N ALA A 100 -0.15 -7.54 -2.74
CA ALA A 100 0.31 -7.44 -4.13
C ALA A 100 -0.46 -6.34 -4.89
N ASP A 101 -1.70 -6.05 -4.48
CA ASP A 101 -2.53 -4.96 -4.99
C ASP A 101 -2.79 -3.89 -3.92
N PHE A 102 -3.14 -2.67 -4.35
CA PHE A 102 -3.42 -1.57 -3.43
C PHE A 102 -4.75 -1.70 -2.69
N ALA A 103 -5.73 -2.38 -3.28
CA ALA A 103 -7.05 -2.57 -2.68
C ALA A 103 -7.09 -3.73 -1.67
N GLY A 104 -6.02 -4.52 -1.63
CA GLY A 104 -5.81 -5.59 -0.67
C GLY A 104 -6.62 -6.84 -0.96
N PHE A 105 -7.04 -7.08 -2.20
CA PHE A 105 -7.71 -8.31 -2.65
C PHE A 105 -6.74 -9.47 -2.87
N ILE A 106 -5.46 -9.18 -3.10
CA ILE A 106 -4.36 -10.12 -3.30
C ILE A 106 -3.28 -9.82 -2.26
N ALA A 107 -3.15 -10.72 -1.28
CA ALA A 107 -2.16 -10.61 -0.20
C ALA A 107 -0.96 -11.52 -0.48
N PHE A 108 0.14 -11.32 0.25
CA PHE A 108 1.20 -12.32 0.35
C PHE A 108 0.99 -13.21 1.59
N ASN A 109 1.10 -14.53 1.43
CA ASN A 109 1.13 -15.44 2.57
C ASN A 109 2.50 -15.42 3.28
N LYS A 110 2.68 -16.29 4.28
CA LYS A 110 3.94 -16.38 5.04
C LYS A 110 5.13 -16.83 4.19
N ASP A 111 4.86 -17.59 3.13
CA ASP A 111 5.85 -18.11 2.19
C ASP A 111 6.15 -17.11 1.05
N GLY A 112 5.53 -15.93 1.07
CA GLY A 112 5.74 -14.88 0.07
C GLY A 112 4.95 -15.07 -1.22
N GLU A 113 3.93 -15.92 -1.22
CA GLU A 113 3.12 -16.25 -2.40
C GLU A 113 1.83 -15.44 -2.44
N GLU A 114 1.40 -15.04 -3.64
CA GLU A 114 0.14 -14.32 -3.82
C GLU A 114 -1.07 -15.21 -3.51
N VAL A 115 -1.88 -14.79 -2.55
CA VAL A 115 -3.14 -15.44 -2.13
C VAL A 115 -4.30 -14.47 -2.19
N PHE A 116 -5.50 -14.96 -2.49
CA PHE A 116 -6.70 -14.14 -2.36
C PHE A 116 -6.98 -13.80 -0.89
N SER A 117 -7.32 -12.56 -0.59
CA SER A 117 -7.67 -12.12 0.78
C SER A 117 -9.18 -12.12 1.06
N PHE A 118 -9.99 -12.42 0.05
CA PHE A 118 -11.45 -12.25 0.04
C PHE A 118 -12.19 -13.42 -0.64
N GLY A 119 -13.52 -13.44 -0.49
CA GLY A 119 -14.40 -14.37 -1.17
C GLY A 119 -14.19 -15.84 -0.81
N LYS A 120 -14.79 -16.74 -1.61
CA LYS A 120 -14.72 -18.21 -1.41
C LYS A 120 -13.30 -18.79 -1.52
N HIS A 121 -12.36 -18.05 -2.12
CA HIS A 121 -10.97 -18.46 -2.30
C HIS A 121 -10.01 -17.79 -1.31
N LYS A 122 -10.52 -17.11 -0.28
CA LYS A 122 -9.69 -16.48 0.75
C LYS A 122 -8.64 -17.45 1.31
N GLY A 123 -7.38 -17.04 1.31
CA GLY A 123 -6.22 -17.79 1.76
C GLY A 123 -5.65 -18.77 0.73
N LYS A 124 -6.33 -19.01 -0.40
CA LYS A 124 -5.83 -19.88 -1.47
C LYS A 124 -4.87 -19.12 -2.39
N LYS A 125 -3.86 -19.82 -2.90
CA LYS A 125 -2.91 -19.26 -3.87
C LYS A 125 -3.65 -18.82 -5.13
N VAL A 126 -3.29 -17.64 -5.63
CA VAL A 126 -3.90 -17.09 -6.84
C VAL A 126 -3.63 -18.03 -8.01
N GLU A 127 -2.39 -18.47 -8.21
CA GLU A 127 -2.02 -19.36 -9.32
C GLU A 127 -2.87 -20.64 -9.35
N ASP A 128 -3.01 -21.32 -8.21
CA ASP A 128 -3.77 -22.57 -8.10
C ASP A 128 -5.25 -22.36 -8.47
N VAL A 129 -5.85 -21.24 -8.04
CA VAL A 129 -7.24 -20.94 -8.36
C VAL A 129 -7.40 -20.60 -9.84
N LEU A 130 -6.46 -19.84 -10.43
CA LEU A 130 -6.54 -19.49 -11.84
C LEU A 130 -6.32 -20.70 -12.77
N GLU A 131 -5.57 -21.70 -12.31
CA GLU A 131 -5.35 -22.96 -13.03
C GLU A 131 -6.55 -23.91 -12.93
N ASN A 132 -7.09 -24.11 -11.72
CA ASN A 132 -8.17 -25.07 -11.48
C ASN A 132 -9.56 -24.51 -11.80
N GLU A 133 -9.76 -23.19 -11.70
CA GLU A 133 -11.03 -22.51 -11.97
C GLU A 133 -10.83 -21.34 -12.96
N PRO A 134 -10.53 -21.58 -14.25
CA PRO A 134 -10.23 -20.52 -15.21
C PRO A 134 -11.32 -19.45 -15.35
N GLY A 135 -12.58 -19.81 -15.09
CA GLY A 135 -13.72 -18.88 -15.07
C GLY A 135 -13.60 -17.80 -13.99
N TYR A 136 -12.88 -18.07 -12.89
CA TYR A 136 -12.68 -17.10 -11.82
C TYR A 136 -11.83 -15.91 -12.27
N PHE A 137 -10.83 -16.14 -13.14
CA PHE A 137 -10.08 -15.07 -13.79
C PHE A 137 -11.03 -14.13 -14.57
N GLY A 138 -11.86 -14.72 -15.43
CA GLY A 138 -12.80 -13.97 -16.26
C GLY A 138 -13.82 -13.18 -15.43
N TRP A 139 -14.29 -13.76 -14.32
CA TRP A 139 -15.18 -13.06 -13.39
C TRP A 139 -14.52 -11.81 -12.80
N ILE A 140 -13.29 -11.90 -12.27
CA ILE A 140 -12.60 -10.74 -11.70
C ILE A 140 -12.33 -9.67 -12.76
N GLN A 141 -11.91 -10.07 -13.97
CA GLN A 141 -11.61 -9.12 -15.04
C GLN A 141 -12.86 -8.32 -15.49
N ASN A 142 -14.04 -8.96 -15.47
CA ASN A 142 -15.30 -8.34 -15.90
C ASN A 142 -16.08 -7.66 -14.76
N ALA A 143 -15.85 -8.04 -13.50
CA ALA A 143 -16.49 -7.42 -12.35
C ALA A 143 -15.86 -6.07 -12.00
N ASP A 144 -16.50 -5.33 -11.09
CA ASP A 144 -16.04 -4.02 -10.60
C ASP A 144 -14.92 -4.16 -9.57
N PHE A 145 -13.72 -4.50 -10.05
CA PHE A 145 -12.49 -4.48 -9.28
C PHE A 145 -11.58 -3.35 -9.75
N PRO A 146 -10.75 -2.78 -8.85
CA PRO A 146 -9.76 -1.76 -9.21
C PRO A 146 -8.85 -2.23 -10.35
N LEU A 147 -8.51 -1.34 -11.27
CA LEU A 147 -7.71 -1.66 -12.46
C LEU A 147 -6.35 -2.22 -12.06
N TYR A 148 -5.74 -1.70 -10.99
CA TYR A 148 -4.48 -2.22 -10.49
C TYR A 148 -4.61 -3.66 -10.00
N THR A 149 -5.73 -4.03 -9.36
CA THR A 149 -6.01 -5.42 -8.95
C THR A 149 -6.10 -6.35 -10.15
N LYS A 150 -6.84 -5.92 -11.19
CA LYS A 150 -6.97 -6.66 -12.45
C LYS A 150 -5.62 -6.82 -13.14
N LYS A 151 -4.80 -5.76 -13.16
CA LYS A 151 -3.43 -5.77 -13.71
C LYS A 151 -2.54 -6.77 -12.98
N VAL A 152 -2.53 -6.75 -11.65
CA VAL A 152 -1.77 -7.72 -10.83
C VAL A 152 -2.21 -9.15 -11.12
N LEU A 153 -3.51 -9.41 -11.18
CA LEU A 153 -4.04 -10.73 -11.49
C LEU A 153 -3.60 -11.23 -12.88
N THR A 154 -3.65 -10.36 -13.89
CA THR A 154 -3.17 -10.67 -15.24
C THR A 154 -1.67 -10.95 -15.26
N ALA A 155 -0.87 -10.17 -14.54
CA ALA A 155 0.57 -10.39 -14.45
C ALA A 155 0.91 -11.75 -13.83
N ILE A 156 0.21 -12.17 -12.76
CA ILE A 156 0.38 -13.49 -12.15
C ILE A 156 0.10 -14.59 -13.18
N LYS A 157 -1.03 -14.49 -13.91
CA LYS A 157 -1.40 -15.47 -14.95
C LYS A 157 -0.34 -15.58 -16.06
N LEU A 158 0.19 -14.45 -16.54
CA LEU A 158 1.23 -14.42 -17.58
C LEU A 158 2.55 -15.02 -17.11
N ARG A 159 2.99 -14.74 -15.87
CA ARG A 159 4.21 -15.34 -15.30
C ARG A 159 4.12 -16.86 -15.24
N LYS A 160 2.95 -17.40 -14.90
CA LYS A 160 2.73 -18.86 -14.85
C LYS A 160 2.78 -19.52 -16.23
N LEU A 161 2.29 -18.84 -17.27
CA LEU A 161 2.37 -19.34 -18.65
C LEU A 161 3.82 -19.41 -19.14
N ASN A 162 4.62 -18.39 -18.81
CA ASN A 162 6.03 -18.31 -19.22
C ASN A 162 6.98 -19.27 -18.47
N THR A 163 6.52 -19.88 -17.37
CA THR A 163 7.32 -20.83 -16.56
C THR A 163 6.99 -22.30 -16.83
N LYS A 164 6.02 -22.58 -17.72
CA LYS A 164 5.66 -23.94 -18.16
C LYS A 164 6.43 -24.41 -19.40
N PHE A 165 7.36 -23.61 -19.90
CA PHE A 165 8.28 -23.89 -21.01
C PHE A 165 9.72 -23.69 -20.55
#